data_AF-A0A640MHC1-F1
#
_entry.id   AF-A0A640MHC1-F1
#
_cell.length_a   1.000
_cell.length_b   1.000
_cell.length_c   1.000
_cell.angle_alpha   90.00
_cell.angle_beta   90.00
_cell.angle_gamma   90.00
#
_symmetry.space_group_name_H-M   'P 1'
#
loop_
_entity.id
_entity.type
_entity.pdbx_description
1 polymer ?
#
loop_
_entity_poly.entity_id
_entity_poly.type
_entity_poly.pdbx_seq_one_letter_code
_entity_poly.pdbx_strand_id
1 'polypeptide(L)' 'MTISQLYSACCNDDEAAMEILIVRFHPLMMKVSLRYGYFDQDCYQECALAMIKSVKKFSIR' A
#
# COMPACT_ATOMS: atom_id res chain seq x y z
N MET A 1 6.73 -8.17 -12.48
CA MET A 1 5.89 -6.95 -12.60
C MET A 1 6.55 -5.75 -11.93
N THR A 2 6.59 -4.61 -12.61
CA THR A 2 7.01 -3.32 -12.04
C THR A 2 5.89 -2.71 -11.18
N ILE A 3 6.18 -1.65 -10.42
CA ILE A 3 5.15 -0.93 -9.64
C ILE A 3 4.11 -0.30 -10.57
N SER A 4 4.55 0.26 -11.71
CA SER A 4 3.64 0.82 -12.72
C SER A 4 2.68 -0.23 -13.29
N GLN A 5 3.17 -1.43 -13.61
CA GLN A 5 2.32 -2.53 -14.07
C GLN A 5 1.32 -2.99 -13.02
N LEU A 6 1.76 -3.10 -11.75
CA LEU A 6 0.87 -3.43 -10.62
C LEU A 6 -0.21 -2.38 -10.44
N TYR A 7 0.16 -1.10 -10.51
CA TYR A 7 -0.78 0.01 -10.41
C TYR A 7 -1.84 -0.05 -11.52
N SER A 8 -1.43 -0.24 -12.78
CA SER A 8 -2.39 -0.36 -13.88
C SER A 8 -3.34 -1.55 -13.70
N ALA A 9 -2.85 -2.68 -13.16
CA ALA A 9 -3.71 -3.81 -12.82
C ALA A 9 -4.69 -3.48 -11.67
N CYS A 10 -4.23 -2.79 -10.62
CA CYS A 10 -5.09 -2.33 -9.53
C CYS A 10 -6.20 -1.38 -10.01
N CYS A 11 -5.91 -0.52 -11.00
CA CYS A 11 -6.91 0.36 -11.61
C CYS A 11 -8.00 -0.40 -12.39
N ASN A 12 -7.74 -1.66 -12.76
CA ASN A 12 -8.71 -2.54 -13.41
C ASN A 12 -9.35 -3.51 -12.38
N ASP A 13 -9.38 -3.14 -11.11
CA ASP A 13 -9.96 -3.91 -9.99
C ASP A 13 -9.34 -5.31 -9.78
N ASP A 14 -8.07 -5.50 -10.15
CA ASP A 14 -7.31 -6.71 -9.83
C ASP A 14 -6.91 -6.74 -8.35
N GLU A 15 -7.64 -7.50 -7.55
CA GLU A 15 -7.40 -7.67 -6.11
C GLU A 15 -6.03 -8.31 -5.80
N ALA A 16 -5.58 -9.26 -6.62
CA ALA A 16 -4.27 -9.90 -6.43
C ALA A 16 -3.13 -8.90 -6.68
N ALA A 17 -3.30 -7.99 -7.65
CA ALA A 17 -2.35 -6.90 -7.85
C ALA A 17 -2.30 -5.96 -6.64
N MET A 18 -3.44 -5.66 -6.00
CA MET A 18 -3.49 -4.86 -4.78
C MET A 18 -2.75 -5.53 -3.62
N GLU A 19 -2.95 -6.83 -3.42
CA GLU A 19 -2.23 -7.60 -2.39
C GLU A 19 -0.72 -7.56 -2.61
N ILE A 20 -0.26 -7.81 -3.85
CA ILE A 20 1.17 -7.74 -4.19
C ILE A 20 1.72 -6.33 -3.93
N LEU A 21 0.94 -5.29 -4.23
CA LEU A 21 1.34 -3.91 -4.00
C LEU A 21 1.46 -3.60 -2.49
N ILE A 22 0.50 -4.04 -1.68
CA ILE A 22 0.54 -3.93 -0.20
C ILE A 22 1.79 -4.65 0.35
N VAL A 23 2.07 -5.88 -0.08
CA VAL A 23 3.24 -6.65 0.35
C VAL A 23 4.55 -5.92 -0.02
N ARG A 24 4.62 -5.29 -1.19
CA ARG A 24 5.83 -4.53 -1.59
C ARG A 24 6.08 -3.31 -0.73
N PHE A 25 5.02 -2.65 -0.27
CA PHE A 25 5.12 -1.47 0.57
C PHE A 25 5.07 -1.80 2.07
N HIS A 26 4.91 -3.08 2.44
CA HIS A 26 4.94 -3.53 3.82
C HIS A 26 6.14 -2.99 4.62
N PRO A 27 7.40 -3.03 4.12
CA PRO A 27 8.53 -2.48 4.88
C PRO A 27 8.41 -0.98 5.18
N LEU A 28 7.82 -0.20 4.26
CA LEU A 28 7.58 1.22 4.46
C LEU A 28 6.49 1.45 5.51
N MET A 29 5.37 0.75 5.38
CA MET A 29 4.26 0.84 6.33
C MET A 29 4.69 0.42 7.74
N MET A 30 5.47 -0.66 7.85
CA MET A 30 6.09 -1.07 9.12
C MET A 30 6.95 0.03 9.71
N LYS A 31 7.85 0.63 8.92
CA LYS A 31 8.73 1.70 9.38
C LYS A 31 7.94 2.91 9.90
N VAL A 32 6.88 3.31 9.22
CA VAL A 32 6.01 4.44 9.63
C VAL A 32 5.23 4.11 10.90
N SER A 33 4.90 2.84 11.09
CA SER A 33 4.09 2.34 12.21
C SER A 33 4.90 2.00 13.45
N LEU A 34 6.21 2.27 13.44
CA LEU A 34 7.04 2.16 14.65
C LEU A 34 6.99 3.49 15.42
N ARG A 35 6.44 3.45 16.63
CA ARG A 35 6.37 4.57 17.58
C ARG A 35 7.23 4.26 18.78
N TYR A 36 8.26 5.07 19.00
CA TYR A 36 9.20 4.90 20.12
C TYR A 36 9.79 3.49 20.24
N GLY A 37 10.04 2.81 19.11
CA GLY A 37 10.57 1.45 19.06
C GLY A 37 9.52 0.34 19.17
N TYR A 38 8.24 0.68 19.38
CA TYR A 38 7.14 -0.28 19.44
C TYR A 38 6.31 -0.25 18.16
N PHE A 39 5.84 -1.41 17.75
CA PHE A 39 4.90 -1.53 16.63
C PHE A 39 3.50 -1.09 17.06
N ASP A 40 2.98 -0.08 16.37
CA ASP A 40 1.61 0.39 16.50
C ASP A 40 0.77 -0.24 15.37
N GLN A 41 -0.03 -1.24 15.74
CA GLN A 41 -0.86 -1.99 14.81
C GLN A 41 -1.92 -1.11 14.14
N ASP A 42 -2.52 -0.17 14.88
CA ASP A 42 -3.56 0.71 14.35
C ASP A 42 -2.97 1.68 13.34
N CYS A 43 -1.77 2.22 13.63
CA CYS A 43 -1.02 3.02 12.67
C CYS A 43 -0.70 2.25 11.39
N TYR A 44 -0.37 0.95 11.48
CA TYR A 44 -0.12 0.12 10.30
C TYR A 44 -1.38 -0.11 9.47
N GLN A 45 -2.51 -0.39 10.12
CA GLN A 45 -3.79 -0.54 9.44
C GLN A 45 -4.18 0.75 8.71
N GLU A 46 -4.00 1.91 9.34
CA GLU A 46 -4.25 3.20 8.69
C GLU A 46 -3.33 3.46 7.51
N CYS A 47 -2.05 3.05 7.58
CA CYS A 47 -1.15 3.13 6.43
C CYS A 47 -1.65 2.28 5.25
N ALA A 48 -2.10 1.05 5.51
CA ALA A 48 -2.63 0.16 4.47
C ALA A 48 -3.91 0.73 3.85
N LEU A 49 -4.84 1.24 4.67
CA LEU A 49 -6.06 1.89 4.19
C LEU A 49 -5.76 3.14 3.36
N ALA A 50 -4.82 3.98 3.81
CA ALA A 50 -4.38 5.17 3.08
C ALA A 50 -3.79 4.78 1.72
N MET A 51 -3.00 3.72 1.66
CA MET A 51 -2.44 3.20 0.43
C MET A 51 -3.52 2.74 -0.55
N ILE A 52 -4.46 1.89 -0.13
CA ILE A 52 -5.57 1.40 -0.96
C ILE A 52 -6.39 2.57 -1.51
N LYS A 53 -6.74 3.53 -0.65
CA LYS A 53 -7.47 4.75 -1.06
C LYS A 53 -6.68 5.60 -2.05
N SER A 54 -5.35 5.68 -1.87
CA SER A 54 -4.47 6.46 -2.73
C SER A 54 -4.34 5.85 -4.12
N VAL A 55 -4.25 4.52 -4.23
CA VAL A 55 -4.21 3.82 -5.53
C VAL A 55 -5.44 4.18 -6.38
N LYS A 56 -6.63 4.24 -5.80
CA LYS A 56 -7.86 4.61 -6.51
C LYS A 56 -7.94 6.09 -6.92
N LYS A 57 -7.20 6.96 -6.23
CA LYS A 57 -7.21 8.42 -6.46
C LYS A 57 -6.03 8.92 -7.28
N PHE A 58 -4.96 8.15 -7.33
CA PHE A 58 -3.77 8.49 -8.08
C PHE A 58 -4.10 8.49 -9.58
N SER A 59 -3.42 9.33 -10.34
CA SER A 59 -3.46 9.30 -11.80
C SER A 59 -2.03 9.46 -12.29
N ILE A 60 -1.51 8.46 -12.99
CA ILE A 60 -0.26 8.63 -13.73
C ILE A 60 -0.59 9.58 -14.90
N ARG A 61 0.02 10.76 -14.88
CA ARG A 61 -0.03 11.72 -16.00
C ARG A 61 1.04 11.37 -17.03
#